data_AF-A0A820F5H3-F1
#
_entry.id   AF-A0A820F5H3-F1
#
_cell.length_a   1.000
_cell.length_b   1.000
_cell.length_c   1.000
_cell.angle_alpha   90.00
_cell.angle_beta   90.00
_cell.angle_gamma   90.00
#
_symmetry.space_group_name_H-M   'P 1'
#
loop_
_entity.id
_entity.type
_entity.pdbx_description
1 polymer ?
#
loop_
_entity_poly.entity_id
_entity_poly.type
_entity_poly.pdbx_seq_one_letter_code
_entity_poly.pdbx_strand_id
1 'polypeptide(L)'
;MGSSFTLTLANIFMWKWQKELVRRQDMTSEFYGRYIDDIFMTWNKSEKALQDLLDHANTWHPNIKLEYKISKSLPFLDVVLTNNNGIFSTSVYHKPAAEPYFVPFNSDHPRHVFVNVIQTSLTRAVRYSSTFESFNTERRYIQLALLYNG
;
A
#
# COMPACT_ATOMS: atom_id res chain seq x y z
N MET A 1 8.84 -15.14 -11.76
CA MET A 1 9.81 -14.27 -11.06
C MET A 1 11.06 -14.20 -11.91
N GLY A 2 11.39 -13.02 -12.46
CA GLY A 2 12.55 -12.83 -13.34
C GLY A 2 13.88 -13.00 -12.58
N SER A 3 15.00 -13.01 -13.31
CA SER A 3 16.33 -13.11 -12.68
C SER A 3 16.52 -11.98 -11.67
N SER A 4 17.23 -12.25 -10.56
CA SER A 4 17.55 -11.23 -9.55
C SER A 4 18.19 -9.98 -10.15
N PHE A 5 19.02 -10.17 -11.19
CA PHE A 5 19.67 -9.11 -11.93
C PHE A 5 18.69 -8.18 -12.67
N THR A 6 17.62 -8.74 -13.24
CA THR A 6 16.61 -7.96 -13.98
C THR A 6 15.88 -6.97 -13.08
N LEU A 7 15.53 -7.39 -11.86
CA LEU A 7 14.87 -6.51 -10.88
C LEU A 7 15.81 -5.37 -10.42
N THR A 8 17.09 -5.67 -10.25
CA THR A 8 18.10 -4.65 -9.92
C THR A 8 18.23 -3.61 -11.03
N LEU A 9 18.31 -4.05 -12.29
CA LEU A 9 18.38 -3.14 -13.44
C LEU A 9 17.12 -2.27 -13.55
N ALA A 10 15.93 -2.87 -13.39
CA ALA A 10 14.67 -2.13 -13.39
C ALA A 10 14.66 -1.05 -12.28
N ASN A 11 15.12 -1.39 -11.08
CA ASN A 11 15.19 -0.44 -9.97
C ASN A 11 16.17 0.72 -10.22
N ILE A 12 17.34 0.44 -10.81
CA ILE A 12 18.31 1.49 -11.17
C ILE A 12 17.73 2.43 -12.23
N PHE A 13 17.09 1.87 -13.25
CA PHE A 13 16.47 2.65 -14.31
C PHE A 13 15.32 3.51 -13.76
N MET A 14 14.42 2.93 -12.96
CA MET A 14 13.31 3.66 -12.34
C MET A 14 13.80 4.73 -11.36
N TRP A 15 14.88 4.48 -10.64
CA TRP A 15 15.53 5.51 -9.81
C TRP A 15 16.00 6.72 -10.64
N LYS A 16 16.64 6.47 -11.79
CA LYS A 16 17.06 7.54 -12.69
C LYS A 16 15.86 8.32 -13.24
N TRP A 17 14.80 7.61 -13.62
CA TRP A 17 13.58 8.21 -14.16
C TRP A 17 12.85 9.08 -13.13
N GLN A 18 12.69 8.61 -11.89
CA GLN A 18 11.94 9.34 -10.84
C GLN A 18 12.75 10.45 -10.14
N LYS A 19 14.03 10.63 -10.49
CA LYS A 19 14.98 11.48 -9.76
C LYS A 19 14.47 12.91 -9.52
N GLU A 20 13.80 13.50 -10.51
CA GLU A 20 13.25 14.86 -10.37
C GLU A 20 12.03 14.92 -9.45
N LEU A 21 11.23 13.85 -9.35
CA LEU A 21 10.12 13.78 -8.38
C LEU A 21 10.70 13.74 -6.97
N VAL A 22 11.65 12.83 -6.72
CA VAL A 22 12.30 12.69 -5.40
C VAL A 22 12.97 13.99 -4.97
N ARG A 23 13.74 14.61 -5.86
CA ARG A 23 14.43 15.88 -5.57
C ARG A 23 13.48 16.99 -5.15
N ARG A 24 12.28 17.06 -5.77
CA ARG A 24 11.27 18.06 -5.41
C ARG A 24 10.70 17.80 -4.02
N GLN A 25 10.42 16.54 -3.70
CA GLN A 25 9.85 16.11 -2.41
C GLN A 25 10.82 16.37 -1.25
N ASP A 26 12.12 16.10 -1.47
CA ASP A 26 13.19 16.38 -0.50
C ASP A 26 13.28 17.87 -0.16
N MET A 27 13.01 18.76 -1.13
CA MET A 27 13.05 20.21 -0.93
C MET A 27 11.82 20.76 -0.17
N THR A 28 10.71 20.01 -0.16
CA THR A 28 9.42 20.45 0.41
C THR A 28 9.05 19.74 1.71
N SER A 29 9.94 18.89 2.23
CA SER A 29 9.68 18.02 3.39
C SER A 29 8.43 17.14 3.20
N GLU A 30 8.17 16.73 1.97
CA GLU A 30 7.09 15.82 1.60
C GLU A 30 7.62 14.37 1.51
N PHE A 31 6.77 13.40 1.80
CA PHE A 31 7.12 11.99 1.70
C PHE A 31 7.06 11.50 0.25
N TYR A 32 8.07 10.72 -0.14
CA TYR A 32 8.08 9.93 -1.37
C TYR A 32 8.55 8.51 -1.07
N GLY A 33 7.79 7.51 -1.50
CA GLY A 33 8.13 6.10 -1.38
C GLY A 33 7.80 5.34 -2.66
N ARG A 34 8.67 4.40 -3.05
CA ARG A 34 8.42 3.47 -4.15
C ARG A 34 8.63 2.04 -3.68
N TYR A 35 7.68 1.16 -3.99
CA TYR A 35 7.81 -0.28 -3.85
C TYR A 35 7.64 -0.94 -5.22
N ILE A 36 8.76 -1.30 -5.85
CA ILE A 36 8.80 -1.82 -7.22
C ILE A 36 8.09 -0.85 -8.19
N ASP A 37 6.85 -1.12 -8.56
CA ASP A 37 6.07 -0.33 -9.52
C ASP A 37 5.10 0.65 -8.81
N ASP A 38 4.81 0.44 -7.52
CA ASP A 38 3.89 1.29 -6.77
C ASP A 38 4.62 2.49 -6.17
N ILE A 39 4.09 3.70 -6.42
CA ILE A 39 4.62 4.96 -5.88
C ILE A 39 3.57 5.59 -4.96
N PHE A 40 4.00 6.06 -3.80
CA PHE A 40 3.21 6.89 -2.90
C PHE A 40 3.96 8.19 -2.63
N MET A 41 3.25 9.31 -2.75
CA MET A 41 3.81 10.62 -2.46
C MET A 41 2.79 11.53 -1.78
N THR A 42 3.29 12.50 -1.02
CA THR A 42 2.46 13.53 -0.38
C THR A 42 2.63 14.86 -1.07
N TRP A 43 1.64 15.73 -0.99
CA TRP A 43 1.68 17.02 -1.67
C TRP A 43 0.94 18.08 -0.87
N ASN A 44 1.59 19.22 -0.69
CA ASN A 44 1.13 20.34 0.13
C ASN A 44 0.69 21.56 -0.70
N LYS A 45 0.89 21.53 -2.03
CA LYS A 45 0.41 22.60 -2.94
C LYS A 45 -0.97 22.25 -3.50
N SER A 46 -1.46 23.05 -4.45
CA SER A 46 -2.74 22.78 -5.11
C SER A 46 -2.72 21.44 -5.83
N GLU A 47 -3.88 20.77 -5.84
CA GLU A 47 -4.09 19.52 -6.57
C GLU A 47 -3.79 19.68 -8.07
N LYS A 48 -4.16 20.82 -8.67
CA LYS A 48 -3.84 21.13 -10.05
C LYS A 48 -2.33 21.11 -10.34
N ALA A 49 -1.53 21.71 -9.44
CA ALA A 49 -0.07 21.70 -9.62
C ALA A 49 0.53 20.28 -9.50
N LEU A 50 -0.11 19.39 -8.74
CA LEU A 50 0.27 17.98 -8.68
C LEU A 50 -0.09 17.26 -9.99
N GLN A 51 -1.30 17.47 -10.50
CA GLN A 51 -1.73 16.90 -11.78
C GLN A 51 -0.80 17.34 -12.91
N ASP A 52 -0.52 18.65 -13.03
CA ASP A 52 0.40 19.20 -14.03
C ASP A 52 1.81 18.57 -13.92
N LEU A 53 2.29 18.31 -12.70
CA LEU A 53 3.58 17.64 -12.46
C LEU A 53 3.56 16.18 -12.94
N LEU A 54 2.51 15.43 -12.61
CA LEU A 54 2.38 14.01 -12.95
C LEU A 54 2.16 13.82 -14.46
N ASP A 55 1.36 14.68 -15.08
CA ASP A 55 1.17 14.72 -16.53
C ASP A 55 2.47 15.08 -17.26
N HIS A 56 3.24 16.02 -16.71
CA HIS A 56 4.58 16.29 -17.25
C HIS A 56 5.52 15.09 -17.07
N ALA A 57 5.48 14.38 -15.95
CA ALA A 57 6.27 13.17 -15.73
C ALA A 57 5.95 12.05 -16.72
N ASN A 58 4.68 11.95 -17.15
CA ASN A 58 4.25 11.04 -18.21
C ASN A 58 4.86 11.33 -19.60
N THR A 59 5.51 12.49 -19.77
CA THR A 59 6.23 12.82 -21.01
C THR A 59 7.73 12.48 -20.98
N TRP A 60 8.28 12.12 -19.81
CA TRP A 60 9.72 11.92 -19.65
C TRP A 60 10.27 10.69 -20.37
N HIS A 61 9.42 9.69 -20.63
CA HIS A 61 9.83 8.51 -21.35
C HIS A 61 8.65 7.95 -22.16
N PRO A 62 8.83 7.64 -23.46
CA PRO A 62 7.72 7.25 -24.35
C PRO A 62 7.03 5.94 -23.92
N ASN A 63 7.76 5.06 -23.21
CA ASN A 63 7.27 3.74 -22.82
C ASN A 63 6.93 3.63 -21.33
N ILE A 64 6.97 4.73 -20.56
CA ILE A 64 6.58 4.72 -19.14
C ILE A 64 5.38 5.64 -18.97
N LYS A 65 4.29 5.09 -18.46
CA LYS A 65 3.10 5.84 -18.07
C LYS A 65 2.79 5.59 -16.59
N LEU A 66 2.74 6.66 -15.84
CA LEU A 66 2.12 6.74 -14.52
C LEU A 66 0.60 6.72 -14.67
N GLU A 67 -0.01 5.70 -14.09
CA GLU A 67 -1.40 5.75 -13.68
C GLU A 67 -1.44 6.26 -12.24
N TYR A 68 -2.15 7.36 -11.99
CA TYR A 68 -2.16 7.98 -10.67
C TYR A 68 -3.58 8.28 -10.20
N LYS A 69 -3.75 8.28 -8.87
CA LYS A 69 -4.98 8.70 -8.21
C LYS A 69 -4.62 9.67 -7.10
N ILE A 70 -5.30 10.81 -7.06
CA ILE A 70 -5.13 11.83 -6.03
C ILE A 70 -6.35 11.78 -5.12
N SER A 71 -6.14 11.64 -3.83
CA SER A 71 -7.20 11.61 -2.83
C SER A 71 -6.61 11.83 -1.44
N LYS A 72 -7.43 12.28 -0.50
CA LYS A 72 -7.07 12.33 0.92
C LYS A 72 -6.98 10.94 1.56
N SER A 73 -7.62 9.94 0.97
CA SER A 73 -7.59 8.54 1.41
C SER A 73 -7.29 7.62 0.22
N LEU A 74 -6.21 6.85 0.32
CA LEU A 74 -5.72 5.96 -0.74
C LEU A 74 -5.17 4.66 -0.16
N PRO A 75 -5.41 3.52 -0.83
CA PRO A 75 -4.67 2.30 -0.55
C PRO A 75 -3.25 2.38 -1.11
N PHE A 76 -2.28 1.88 -0.36
CA PHE A 76 -0.92 1.63 -0.80
C PHE A 76 -0.45 0.30 -0.18
N LEU A 77 -0.14 -0.68 -1.04
CA LEU A 77 0.12 -2.06 -0.63
C LEU A 77 -1.05 -2.61 0.24
N ASP A 78 -0.75 -3.02 1.47
CA ASP A 78 -1.69 -3.64 2.41
C ASP A 78 -2.33 -2.66 3.39
N VAL A 79 -2.14 -1.35 3.18
CA VAL A 79 -2.55 -0.27 4.11
C VAL A 79 -3.37 0.79 3.38
N VAL A 80 -4.42 1.29 4.02
CA VAL A 80 -5.10 2.52 3.62
C VAL A 80 -4.53 3.67 4.41
N LEU A 81 -3.99 4.68 3.72
CA LEU A 81 -3.49 5.91 4.30
C LEU A 81 -4.57 6.98 4.14
N THR A 82 -4.98 7.57 5.25
CA THR A 82 -5.94 8.69 5.28
C THR A 82 -5.27 9.91 5.90
N ASN A 83 -5.27 11.02 5.18
CA ASN A 83 -4.74 12.30 5.63
C ASN A 83 -5.83 13.08 6.39
N ASN A 84 -5.65 13.20 7.71
CA ASN A 84 -6.48 14.01 8.59
C ASN A 84 -5.78 15.36 8.85
N ASN A 85 -5.84 16.25 7.86
CA ASN A 85 -5.29 17.63 7.94
C ASN A 85 -3.81 17.69 8.35
N GLY A 86 -2.97 16.85 7.74
CA GLY A 86 -1.53 16.77 7.98
C GLY A 86 -1.10 15.62 8.88
N ILE A 87 -2.05 14.94 9.53
CA ILE A 87 -1.79 13.74 10.34
C ILE A 87 -2.28 12.51 9.60
N PHE A 88 -1.39 11.58 9.28
CA PHE A 88 -1.77 10.31 8.67
C PHE A 88 -2.36 9.35 9.70
N SER A 89 -3.51 8.76 9.36
CA SER A 89 -4.03 7.58 10.01
C SER A 89 -4.01 6.41 9.03
N THR A 90 -3.59 5.25 9.51
CA THR A 90 -3.51 4.01 8.75
C THR A 90 -4.53 2.98 9.21
N SER A 91 -5.02 2.17 8.28
CA SER A 91 -5.82 0.97 8.55
C SER A 91 -5.45 -0.14 7.58
N VAL A 92 -5.85 -1.37 7.87
CA VAL A 92 -5.65 -2.49 6.94
C VAL A 92 -6.46 -2.27 5.66
N TYR A 93 -5.85 -2.49 4.51
CA TYR A 93 -6.55 -2.53 3.22
C TYR A 93 -6.96 -3.95 2.86
N HIS A 94 -8.23 -4.09 2.47
CA HIS A 94 -8.77 -5.29 1.85
C HIS A 94 -9.18 -4.96 0.43
N LYS A 95 -8.65 -5.72 -0.54
CA LYS A 95 -9.06 -5.56 -1.94
C LYS A 95 -10.55 -5.92 -2.06
N PRO A 96 -11.39 -5.10 -2.72
CA PRO A 96 -12.83 -5.38 -2.83
C PRO A 96 -13.15 -6.74 -3.47
N ALA A 97 -12.29 -7.23 -4.37
CA ALA A 97 -12.42 -8.52 -5.03
C ALA A 97 -11.74 -9.68 -4.28
N ALA A 98 -11.05 -9.41 -3.16
CA ALA A 98 -10.45 -10.47 -2.36
C ALA A 98 -11.53 -11.09 -1.46
N GLU A 99 -11.86 -12.34 -1.74
CA GLU A 99 -12.64 -13.14 -0.80
C GLU A 99 -11.81 -13.41 0.46
N PRO A 100 -12.42 -13.38 1.65
CA PRO A 100 -11.73 -13.61 2.92
C PRO A 100 -11.41 -15.10 3.10
N TYR A 101 -10.57 -15.66 2.23
CA TYR A 101 -10.15 -17.05 2.32
C TYR A 101 -9.12 -17.20 3.43
N PHE A 102 -9.57 -17.76 4.55
CA PHE A 102 -8.69 -18.43 5.47
C PHE A 102 -8.65 -19.92 5.15
N VAL A 103 -7.57 -20.57 5.59
CA VAL A 103 -7.47 -22.02 5.50
C VAL A 103 -8.60 -22.63 6.34
N PRO A 104 -9.53 -23.42 5.75
CA PRO A 104 -10.67 -24.00 6.47
C PRO A 104 -10.20 -24.92 7.60
N PHE A 105 -10.79 -24.85 8.80
CA PHE A 105 -10.27 -25.60 9.95
C PHE A 105 -10.31 -27.13 9.76
N ASN A 106 -11.27 -27.62 8.97
CA ASN A 106 -11.44 -29.04 8.66
C ASN A 106 -10.50 -29.56 7.55
N SER A 107 -9.60 -28.73 7.03
CA SER A 107 -8.59 -29.16 6.07
C SER A 107 -7.47 -29.96 6.74
N ASP A 108 -6.76 -30.80 5.97
CA ASP A 108 -5.66 -31.64 6.45
C ASP A 108 -4.34 -30.84 6.60
N HIS A 109 -4.42 -29.70 7.30
CA HIS A 109 -3.26 -28.89 7.63
C HIS A 109 -2.87 -29.08 9.11
N PRO A 110 -1.57 -29.03 9.44
CA PRO A 110 -1.13 -29.09 10.83
C PRO A 110 -1.72 -27.95 11.67
N ARG A 111 -2.02 -28.21 12.95
CA ARG A 111 -2.61 -27.22 13.88
C ARG A 111 -1.88 -25.87 13.92
N HIS A 112 -0.56 -25.88 13.78
CA HIS A 112 0.24 -24.65 13.81
C HIS A 112 -0.08 -23.69 12.64
N VAL A 113 -0.54 -24.20 11.49
CA VAL A 113 -0.93 -23.38 10.33
C VAL A 113 -2.11 -22.49 10.69
N PHE A 114 -3.17 -23.06 11.28
CA PHE A 114 -4.35 -22.30 11.70
C PHE A 114 -4.02 -21.24 12.75
N VAL A 115 -3.21 -21.62 13.74
CA VAL A 115 -2.74 -20.67 14.78
C VAL A 115 -1.95 -19.53 14.14
N ASN A 116 -1.05 -19.83 13.21
CA ASN A 116 -0.25 -18.82 12.51
C ASN A 116 -1.11 -17.89 11.66
N VAL A 117 -2.13 -18.39 10.96
CA VAL A 117 -3.07 -17.56 10.20
C VAL A 117 -3.73 -16.51 11.09
N ILE A 118 -4.22 -16.91 12.26
CA ILE A 118 -4.84 -16.00 13.23
C ILE A 118 -3.81 -15.01 13.78
N GLN A 119 -2.65 -15.50 14.23
CA GLN A 119 -1.59 -14.68 14.82
C GLN A 119 -1.05 -13.64 13.83
N THR A 120 -0.78 -14.03 12.59
CA THR A 120 -0.28 -13.13 11.55
C THR A 120 -1.33 -12.08 11.16
N SER A 121 -2.61 -12.46 11.06
CA SER A 121 -3.71 -11.54 10.77
C SER A 121 -3.89 -10.50 11.87
N LEU A 122 -3.90 -10.93 13.14
CA LEU A 122 -3.97 -10.01 14.28
C LEU A 122 -2.71 -9.14 14.39
N THR A 123 -1.53 -9.70 14.13
CA THR A 123 -0.28 -8.92 14.12
C THR A 123 -0.30 -7.85 13.03
N ARG A 124 -0.80 -8.19 11.83
CA ARG A 124 -1.01 -7.25 10.73
C ARG A 124 -1.99 -6.14 11.15
N ALA A 125 -3.11 -6.50 11.76
CA ALA A 125 -4.09 -5.55 12.28
C ALA A 125 -3.46 -4.57 13.28
N VAL A 126 -2.70 -5.06 14.26
CA VAL A 126 -2.00 -4.21 15.24
C VAL A 126 -0.98 -3.28 14.57
N ARG A 127 -0.20 -3.78 13.61
CA ARG A 127 0.86 -3.00 12.96
C ARG A 127 0.33 -1.92 12.01
N TYR A 128 -0.79 -2.18 11.33
CA TYR A 128 -1.28 -1.30 10.28
C TYR A 128 -2.38 -0.35 10.76
N SER A 129 -2.97 -0.59 11.92
CA SER A 129 -3.98 0.29 12.52
C SER A 129 -3.35 1.39 13.37
N SER A 130 -3.55 2.64 12.98
CA SER A 130 -3.12 3.81 13.77
C SER A 130 -3.99 4.07 14.99
N THR A 131 -5.26 3.65 14.98
CA THR A 131 -6.20 3.88 16.09
C THR A 131 -6.81 2.58 16.60
N PHE A 132 -7.27 2.60 17.86
CA PHE A 132 -7.93 1.45 18.47
C PHE A 132 -9.26 1.09 17.78
N GLU A 133 -9.98 2.07 17.24
CA GLU A 133 -11.20 1.83 16.46
C GLU A 133 -10.89 1.10 15.16
N SER A 134 -9.83 1.51 14.44
CA SER A 134 -9.41 0.85 13.21
C SER A 134 -8.96 -0.60 13.48
N PHE A 135 -8.21 -0.82 14.57
CA PHE A 135 -7.82 -2.16 15.00
C PHE A 135 -9.03 -3.02 15.35
N ASN A 136 -10.00 -2.49 16.11
CA ASN A 136 -11.19 -3.25 16.47
C ASN A 136 -12.07 -3.59 15.28
N THR A 137 -12.13 -2.70 14.29
CA THR A 137 -12.84 -2.95 13.03
C THR A 137 -12.20 -4.11 12.30
N GLU A 138 -10.88 -4.11 12.17
CA GLU A 138 -10.12 -5.20 11.56
C GLU A 138 -10.24 -6.51 12.35
N ARG A 139 -10.15 -6.46 13.68
CA ARG A 139 -10.32 -7.63 14.56
C ARG A 139 -11.69 -8.28 14.36
N ARG A 140 -12.76 -7.48 14.23
CA ARG A 140 -14.12 -7.98 13.95
C ARG A 140 -14.20 -8.59 12.55
N TYR A 141 -13.58 -7.96 11.56
CA TYR A 141 -13.51 -8.53 10.21
C TYR A 141 -12.82 -9.90 10.22
N ILE A 142 -11.66 -10.03 10.86
CA ILE A 142 -10.94 -11.31 10.99
C ILE A 142 -11.81 -12.36 11.68
N GLN A 143 -12.50 -11.98 12.76
CA GLN A 143 -13.39 -12.90 13.49
C GLN A 143 -14.53 -13.40 12.59
N LEU A 144 -15.19 -12.51 11.85
CA LEU A 144 -16.27 -12.88 10.93
C LEU A 144 -15.77 -13.76 9.78
N ALA A 145 -14.61 -13.42 9.23
CA ALA A 145 -13.98 -14.22 8.18
C ALA A 145 -13.61 -15.62 8.65
N LEU A 146 -13.09 -15.78 9.87
CA LEU A 146 -12.82 -17.11 10.45
C LEU A 146 -14.12 -17.92 10.63
N LEU A 147 -15.18 -17.29 11.15
CA LEU A 147 -16.49 -17.95 11.33
C LEU A 147 -17.11 -18.39 9.99
N TYR A 148 -16.87 -17.64 8.91
CA TYR A 148 -17.37 -17.98 7.58
C TYR A 148 -16.66 -19.19 6.96
N ASN A 149 -15.39 -19.42 7.29
CA ASN A 149 -14.56 -20.49 6.72
C ASN A 149 -14.72 -21.86 7.42
N GLY A 150 -15.58 -21.96 8.45
CA GLY A 150 -15.86 -23.20 9.18
C GLY A 150 -14.85 -23.49 10.28
#